data_AF-A0A388LW81-F1
#
_entry.id   AF-A0A388LW81-F1
#
_cell.length_a   1.000
_cell.length_b   1.000
_cell.length_c   1.000
_cell.angle_alpha   90.00
_cell.angle_beta   90.00
_cell.angle_gamma   90.00
#
_symmetry.space_group_name_H-M   'P 1'
#
loop_
_entity.id
_entity.type
_entity.pdbx_description
1 polymer ?
#
loop_
_entity_poly.entity_id
_entity_poly.type
_entity_poly.pdbx_seq_one_letter_code
_entity_poly.pdbx_strand_id
1 'polypeptide(L)'
;MASVHGSRNPLRFFNWFRSRKDDCLPGRGTRYDAGAGGDIKGNVYYDVKVGDTLESIARQFDIDSRFLVEANDILNPKNISPGQVLWIPKIYVVKKGDTLLDIATLFGVPMARLQEVNGIEDPDFIFEGDALVIPPTPAK
;
A
#
# COMPACT_ATOMS: atom_id res chain seq x y z
N MET A 1 -5.50 -35.61 -10.59
CA MET A 1 -6.22 -34.76 -9.63
C MET A 1 -5.36 -34.60 -8.38
N ALA A 2 -4.84 -33.40 -8.12
CA ALA A 2 -4.39 -32.93 -6.82
C ALA A 2 -4.06 -31.42 -6.96
N SER A 3 -4.96 -30.57 -6.50
CA SER A 3 -4.75 -29.13 -6.42
C SER A 3 -3.65 -28.83 -5.41
N VAL A 4 -2.54 -28.25 -5.88
CA VAL A 4 -1.53 -27.60 -5.03
C VAL A 4 -1.42 -26.15 -5.49
N HIS A 5 -2.43 -25.34 -5.19
CA HIS A 5 -2.21 -23.90 -5.09
C HIS A 5 -2.01 -23.62 -3.61
N GLY A 6 -0.76 -23.73 -3.16
CA GLY A 6 -0.36 -23.07 -1.93
C GLY A 6 -0.74 -21.60 -2.07
N SER A 7 -1.51 -21.09 -1.12
CA SER A 7 -2.03 -19.72 -1.15
C SER A 7 -0.88 -18.76 -1.48
N ARG A 8 -0.86 -18.19 -2.70
CA ARG A 8 0.16 -17.20 -3.07
C ARG A 8 0.08 -16.07 -2.05
N ASN A 9 1.23 -15.65 -1.53
CA ASN A 9 1.29 -14.54 -0.57
C ASN A 9 0.85 -13.23 -1.26
N PRO A 10 -0.31 -12.64 -0.89
CA PRO A 10 -0.78 -11.37 -1.44
C PRO A 10 0.21 -10.22 -1.26
N LEU A 11 1.06 -10.32 -0.24
CA LEU A 11 2.02 -9.30 0.19
C LEU A 11 3.41 -9.50 -0.42
N ARG A 12 3.57 -10.38 -1.42
CA ARG A 12 4.89 -10.70 -2.00
C ARG A 12 5.67 -9.50 -2.53
N PHE A 13 4.98 -8.39 -2.85
CA PHE A 13 5.59 -7.15 -3.31
C PHE A 13 6.03 -6.21 -2.16
N PHE A 14 5.56 -6.42 -0.92
CA PHE A 14 5.82 -5.52 0.20
C PHE A 14 7.27 -5.57 0.68
N ASN A 15 7.92 -6.74 0.66
CA ASN A 15 9.34 -6.83 1.01
C ASN A 15 10.21 -5.99 0.07
N TRP A 16 9.93 -6.05 -1.24
CA TRP A 16 10.57 -5.19 -2.22
C TRP A 16 10.27 -3.71 -1.96
N PHE A 17 8.98 -3.37 -1.90
CA PHE A 17 8.54 -1.99 -1.73
C PHE A 17 9.19 -1.34 -0.50
N ARG A 18 9.19 -2.03 0.64
CA ARG A 18 9.81 -1.54 1.88
C ARG A 18 11.29 -1.23 1.71
N SER A 19 12.03 -2.11 1.01
CA SER A 19 13.47 -1.92 0.80
C SER A 19 13.82 -0.71 -0.06
N ARG A 20 12.85 -0.19 -0.83
CA ARG A 20 13.03 0.93 -1.77
C ARG A 20 12.05 2.09 -1.56
N LYS A 21 11.35 2.12 -0.42
CA LYS A 21 10.27 3.09 -0.19
C LYS A 21 10.77 4.53 -0.39
N ASP A 22 11.93 4.86 0.16
CA ASP A 22 12.49 6.21 0.10
C ASP A 22 13.01 6.56 -1.31
N ASP A 23 13.45 5.58 -2.09
CA ASP A 23 13.88 5.76 -3.49
C ASP A 23 12.67 5.96 -4.42
N CYS A 24 11.63 5.15 -4.22
CA CYS A 24 10.43 5.15 -5.04
C CYS A 24 9.40 6.21 -4.63
N LEU A 25 9.54 6.84 -3.46
CA LEU A 25 8.63 7.91 -3.01
C LEU A 25 9.43 9.02 -2.31
N PRO A 26 10.28 9.76 -3.06
CA PRO A 26 11.09 10.82 -2.48
C PRO A 26 10.19 11.96 -2.01
N GLY A 27 10.26 12.25 -0.71
CA GLY A 27 9.52 13.33 -0.07
C GLY A 27 8.44 12.83 0.90
N ARG A 28 8.24 13.57 1.99
CA ARG A 28 7.07 13.34 2.84
C ARG A 28 5.86 13.79 2.02
N GLY A 29 5.18 12.85 1.37
CA GLY A 29 3.86 13.04 0.79
C GLY A 29 2.90 13.73 1.76
N THR A 30 1.67 13.99 1.32
CA THR A 30 0.71 14.76 2.11
C THR A 30 0.58 14.22 3.54
N ARG A 31 0.85 15.08 4.52
CA ARG A 31 0.60 14.80 5.94
C ARG A 31 -0.88 15.03 6.23
N TYR A 32 -1.48 14.09 6.96
CA TYR A 32 -2.87 14.15 7.38
C TYR A 32 -2.93 14.27 8.90
N ASP A 33 -3.65 15.30 9.35
CA ASP A 33 -3.96 15.54 10.75
C ASP A 33 -5.22 14.76 11.12
N ALA A 34 -5.38 14.45 12.41
CA ALA A 34 -6.55 13.74 12.90
C ALA A 34 -7.83 14.56 12.69
N GLY A 35 -8.75 14.03 11.88
CA GLY A 35 -10.01 14.68 11.52
C GLY A 35 -10.34 14.58 10.03
N ALA A 36 -9.35 14.33 9.17
CA ALA A 36 -9.55 14.09 7.75
C ALA A 36 -9.93 12.62 7.51
N GLY A 37 -11.13 12.21 7.93
CA GLY A 37 -11.74 10.98 7.44
C GLY A 37 -12.10 11.18 5.97
N GLY A 38 -11.53 10.40 5.07
CA GLY A 38 -11.85 10.52 3.66
C GLY A 38 -11.01 9.60 2.78
N ASP A 39 -11.59 9.25 1.63
CA ASP A 39 -10.97 8.46 0.57
C ASP A 39 -9.54 8.92 0.33
N ILE A 40 -8.58 8.02 0.54
CA ILE A 40 -7.18 8.31 0.24
C ILE A 40 -7.02 8.54 -1.28
N LYS A 41 -6.90 9.81 -1.66
CA LYS A 41 -6.61 10.20 -3.06
C LYS A 41 -5.24 9.67 -3.50
N GLY A 42 -4.34 9.35 -2.56
CA GLY A 42 -3.03 8.73 -2.77
C GLY A 42 -2.42 8.24 -1.45
N ASN A 43 -1.12 8.01 -1.42
CA ASN A 43 -0.39 7.62 -0.20
C ASN A 43 -0.23 8.82 0.74
N VAL A 44 -0.31 8.59 2.06
CA VAL A 44 -0.29 9.67 3.04
C VAL A 44 0.60 9.37 4.24
N TYR A 45 1.06 10.39 4.94
CA TYR A 45 1.71 10.25 6.25
C TYR A 45 0.72 10.66 7.35
N TYR A 46 0.55 9.81 8.35
CA TYR A 46 -0.35 10.01 9.48
C TYR A 46 0.43 10.10 10.79
N ASP A 47 0.28 11.21 11.50
CA ASP A 47 0.86 11.40 12.83
C ASP A 47 -0.07 10.78 13.89
N VAL A 48 0.30 9.61 14.44
CA VAL A 48 -0.46 8.85 15.45
C VAL A 48 -0.83 9.72 16.65
N LYS A 49 -2.07 9.61 17.11
CA LYS A 49 -2.63 10.37 18.23
C LYS A 49 -2.83 9.52 19.47
N VAL A 50 -3.09 10.21 20.58
CA VAL A 50 -3.48 9.58 21.84
C VAL A 50 -4.78 8.80 21.64
N GLY A 51 -4.75 7.52 21.99
CA GLY A 51 -5.90 6.62 21.87
C GLY A 51 -6.01 5.90 20.51
N ASP A 52 -5.13 6.20 19.56
CA ASP A 52 -5.11 5.47 18.29
C ASP A 52 -4.66 4.02 18.46
N THR A 53 -5.26 3.17 17.63
CA THR A 53 -4.86 1.79 17.38
C THR A 53 -4.63 1.62 15.89
N LEU A 54 -3.87 0.61 15.46
CA LEU A 54 -3.74 0.33 14.03
C LEU A 54 -5.10 0.05 13.39
N GLU A 55 -6.02 -0.57 14.13
CA GLU A 55 -7.36 -0.93 13.69
C GLU A 55 -8.26 0.31 13.52
N SER A 56 -8.16 1.30 14.41
CA SER A 56 -8.90 2.55 14.25
C SER A 56 -8.38 3.36 13.07
N ILE A 57 -7.06 3.44 12.90
CA ILE A 57 -6.41 4.11 11.77
C ILE A 57 -6.75 3.40 10.46
N ALA A 58 -6.60 2.08 10.41
CA ALA A 58 -6.94 1.24 9.26
C ALA A 58 -8.39 1.47 8.80
N ARG A 59 -9.33 1.44 9.74
CA ARG A 59 -10.75 1.74 9.47
C ARG A 59 -10.96 3.16 8.97
N GLN A 60 -10.24 4.14 9.51
CA GLN A 60 -10.34 5.55 9.08
C GLN A 60 -9.94 5.72 7.62
N PHE A 61 -8.93 4.99 7.16
CA PHE A 61 -8.38 5.09 5.81
C PHE A 61 -8.88 4.00 4.85
N ASP A 62 -9.89 3.22 5.27
CA ASP A 62 -10.46 2.10 4.53
C ASP A 62 -9.38 1.14 3.98
N ILE A 63 -8.45 0.77 4.85
CA ILE A 63 -7.35 -0.16 4.54
C ILE A 63 -7.33 -1.28 5.57
N ASP A 64 -6.92 -2.48 5.16
CA ASP A 64 -6.65 -3.58 6.09
C ASP A 64 -5.41 -3.25 6.94
N SER A 65 -5.51 -3.38 8.27
CA SER A 65 -4.42 -3.07 9.20
C SER A 65 -3.15 -3.88 8.93
N ARG A 66 -3.26 -5.06 8.30
CA ARG A 66 -2.09 -5.85 7.86
C ARG A 66 -1.19 -5.05 6.91
N PHE A 67 -1.76 -4.22 6.03
CA PHE A 67 -0.96 -3.41 5.11
C PHE A 67 -0.25 -2.28 5.84
N LEU A 68 -0.83 -1.76 6.94
CA LEU A 68 -0.15 -0.80 7.79
C LEU A 68 1.04 -1.43 8.50
N VAL A 69 0.84 -2.63 9.05
CA VAL A 69 1.90 -3.39 9.72
C VAL A 69 3.09 -3.60 8.78
N GLU A 70 2.81 -4.13 7.59
CA GLU A 70 3.84 -4.45 6.62
C GLU A 70 4.56 -3.18 6.12
N ALA A 71 3.81 -2.17 5.69
CA ALA A 71 4.39 -0.98 5.07
C ALA A 71 5.20 -0.08 6.04
N ASN A 72 4.97 -0.24 7.35
CA ASN A 72 5.61 0.54 8.41
C ASN A 72 6.56 -0.25 9.29
N ASP A 73 6.83 -1.51 8.96
CA ASP A 73 7.70 -2.41 9.74
C ASP A 73 7.33 -2.53 11.21
N ILE A 74 6.02 -2.68 11.47
CA ILE A 74 5.51 -2.75 12.83
C ILE A 74 5.56 -4.19 13.32
N LEU A 75 6.60 -4.53 14.09
CA LEU A 75 6.77 -5.88 14.65
C LEU A 75 5.65 -6.27 15.63
N ASN A 76 5.13 -5.30 16.39
CA ASN A 76 4.01 -5.52 17.31
C ASN A 76 2.90 -4.49 17.05
N PRO A 77 1.76 -4.92 16.47
CA PRO A 77 0.62 -4.04 16.16
C PRO A 77 0.08 -3.24 17.35
N LYS A 78 0.27 -3.73 18.58
CA LYS A 78 -0.19 -3.06 19.81
C LYS A 78 0.75 -1.95 20.30
N ASN A 79 1.93 -1.82 19.71
CA ASN A 79 2.98 -0.91 20.18
C ASN A 79 3.16 0.28 19.21
N ILE A 80 2.06 0.98 18.88
CA ILE A 80 2.16 2.31 18.27
C ILE A 80 2.09 3.38 19.35
N SER A 81 2.86 4.46 19.18
CA SER A 81 2.92 5.56 20.16
C SER A 81 2.42 6.87 19.58
N PRO A 82 1.74 7.74 20.35
CA PRO A 82 1.43 9.09 19.93
C PRO A 82 2.68 9.84 19.43
N GLY A 83 2.56 10.54 18.32
CA GLY A 83 3.66 11.22 17.63
C GLY A 83 4.47 10.33 16.67
N GLN A 84 4.23 9.02 16.66
CA GLN A 84 4.76 8.15 15.61
C GLN A 84 4.15 8.53 14.27
N VAL A 85 4.96 8.57 13.20
CA VAL A 85 4.45 8.82 11.85
C VAL A 85 4.30 7.48 11.13
N LEU A 86 3.09 7.15 10.72
CA LEU A 86 2.80 6.02 9.86
C LEU A 86 2.67 6.48 8.42
N TRP A 87 3.23 5.72 7.50
CA TRP A 87 2.95 5.81 6.09
C TRP A 87 1.76 4.91 5.76
N ILE A 88 0.69 5.50 5.25
CA ILE A 88 -0.55 4.82 4.91
C ILE A 88 -0.56 4.62 3.39
N PRO A 89 -0.34 3.38 2.90
CA PRO A 89 -0.39 3.09 1.48
C PRO A 89 -1.80 3.21 0.92
N LYS A 90 -1.89 3.57 -0.36
CA LYS A 90 -3.04 3.22 -1.20
C LYS A 90 -2.79 1.85 -1.82
N ILE A 91 -3.68 0.91 -1.53
CA ILE A 91 -3.57 -0.47 -1.98
C ILE A 91 -4.68 -0.80 -2.97
N TYR A 92 -4.31 -1.49 -4.05
CA TYR A 92 -5.26 -2.17 -4.92
C TYR A 92 -5.03 -3.68 -4.83
N VAL A 93 -6.10 -4.43 -4.58
CA VAL A 93 -6.06 -5.89 -4.62
C VAL A 93 -6.49 -6.33 -6.01
N VAL A 94 -5.58 -7.01 -6.72
CA VAL A 94 -5.79 -7.51 -8.08
C VAL A 94 -7.01 -8.42 -8.11
N LYS A 95 -7.93 -8.14 -9.03
CA LYS A 95 -9.14 -8.91 -9.25
C LYS A 95 -8.96 -9.86 -10.42
N LYS A 96 -9.85 -10.86 -10.51
CA LYS A 96 -9.86 -11.80 -11.62
C LYS A 96 -9.98 -11.06 -12.96
N GLY A 97 -8.99 -11.26 -13.83
CA GLY A 97 -8.97 -10.69 -15.18
C GLY A 97 -8.32 -9.31 -15.28
N ASP A 98 -7.87 -8.72 -14.17
CA ASP A 98 -7.11 -7.48 -14.21
C ASP A 98 -5.76 -7.68 -14.90
N THR A 99 -5.35 -6.70 -15.70
CA THR A 99 -3.97 -6.57 -16.18
C THR A 99 -3.28 -5.40 -15.47
N LEU A 100 -1.94 -5.40 -15.45
CA LEU A 100 -1.21 -4.30 -14.83
C LEU A 100 -1.46 -2.97 -15.55
N LEU A 101 -1.67 -3.02 -16.87
CA LEU A 101 -2.00 -1.86 -17.68
C LEU A 101 -3.37 -1.27 -17.33
N ASP A 102 -4.38 -2.12 -17.14
CA ASP A 102 -5.72 -1.68 -16.75
C ASP A 102 -5.71 -1.01 -15.37
N ILE A 103 -4.99 -1.61 -14.41
CA ILE A 103 -4.83 -1.05 -13.06
C ILE A 103 -4.10 0.29 -13.13
N ALA A 104 -3.00 0.37 -13.88
CA ALA A 104 -2.25 1.61 -14.04
C ALA A 104 -3.14 2.73 -14.63
N THR A 105 -3.92 2.38 -15.66
CA THR A 105 -4.87 3.29 -16.32
C THR A 105 -5.97 3.75 -15.36
N LEU A 106 -6.55 2.83 -14.58
CA LEU A 106 -7.58 3.09 -13.58
C LEU A 106 -7.14 4.16 -12.56
N PHE A 107 -5.88 4.10 -12.14
CA PHE A 107 -5.32 5.06 -11.17
C PHE A 107 -4.63 6.27 -11.81
N GLY A 108 -4.58 6.35 -13.15
CA GLY A 108 -3.91 7.43 -13.86
C GLY A 108 -2.40 7.49 -13.59
N VAL A 109 -1.78 6.34 -13.33
CA VAL A 109 -0.33 6.23 -13.08
C VAL A 109 0.35 5.57 -14.29
N PRO A 110 1.60 5.95 -14.64
CA PRO A 110 2.34 5.22 -15.66
C PRO A 110 2.56 3.76 -15.25
N MET A 111 2.29 2.80 -16.14
CA MET A 111 2.49 1.37 -15.85
C MET A 111 3.93 1.07 -15.39
N ALA A 112 4.92 1.67 -16.04
CA ALA A 112 6.33 1.54 -15.65
C ALA A 112 6.58 2.00 -14.19
N ARG A 113 5.88 3.04 -13.74
CA ARG A 113 5.99 3.51 -12.35
C ARG A 113 5.31 2.55 -11.37
N LEU A 114 4.18 1.97 -11.77
CA LEU A 114 3.51 0.92 -10.99
C LEU A 114 4.39 -0.33 -10.85
N GLN A 115 5.08 -0.73 -11.93
CA GLN A 115 6.05 -1.83 -11.90
C GLN A 115 7.21 -1.55 -10.95
N GLU A 116 7.83 -0.38 -11.09
CA GLU A 116 9.00 0.01 -10.29
C GLU A 116 8.70 -0.03 -8.78
N VAL A 117 7.58 0.57 -8.37
CA VAL A 117 7.16 0.67 -6.96
C VAL A 117 6.84 -0.71 -6.36
N ASN A 118 6.31 -1.63 -7.17
CA ASN A 118 5.94 -2.97 -6.70
C ASN A 118 7.02 -4.04 -6.97
N GLY A 119 8.11 -3.69 -7.66
CA GLY A 119 9.16 -4.65 -8.03
C GLY A 119 8.68 -5.69 -9.03
N ILE A 120 7.76 -5.31 -9.91
CA ILE A 120 7.19 -6.19 -10.92
C ILE A 120 8.09 -6.15 -12.15
N GLU A 121 8.92 -7.18 -12.32
CA GLU A 121 9.78 -7.34 -13.50
C GLU A 121 8.95 -7.69 -14.74
N ASP A 122 8.05 -8.66 -14.61
CA ASP A 122 7.16 -9.11 -15.67
C ASP A 122 5.71 -8.65 -15.39
N PRO A 123 5.13 -7.76 -16.21
CA PRO A 123 3.79 -7.22 -15.99
C PRO A 123 2.67 -8.28 -16.13
N ASP A 124 2.93 -9.41 -16.79
CA ASP A 124 1.97 -10.51 -16.93
C ASP A 124 1.95 -11.41 -15.68
N PHE A 125 2.89 -11.21 -14.75
CA PHE A 125 3.02 -11.99 -13.51
C PHE A 125 2.35 -11.29 -12.33
N ILE A 126 1.14 -10.79 -12.53
CA ILE A 126 0.21 -10.43 -11.47
C ILE A 126 -0.96 -11.41 -11.43
N PHE A 127 -1.45 -11.70 -10.23
CA PHE A 127 -2.50 -12.69 -10.03
C PHE A 127 -3.59 -12.15 -9.11
N GLU A 128 -4.80 -12.68 -9.29
CA GLU A 128 -5.91 -12.40 -8.40
C GLU A 128 -5.50 -12.55 -6.92
N GLY A 129 -5.81 -11.53 -6.12
CA GLY A 129 -5.45 -11.44 -4.72
C GLY A 129 -4.12 -10.76 -4.42
N ASP A 130 -3.23 -10.53 -5.40
CA ASP A 130 -2.02 -9.74 -5.19
C ASP A 130 -2.36 -8.32 -4.71
N ALA A 131 -1.64 -7.81 -3.72
CA ALA A 131 -1.79 -6.45 -3.23
C ALA A 131 -0.72 -5.54 -3.83
N LEU A 132 -1.14 -4.57 -4.62
CA LEU A 132 -0.28 -3.58 -5.26
C LEU A 132 -0.33 -2.25 -4.50
N VAL A 133 0.84 -1.71 -4.21
CA VAL A 133 1.00 -0.32 -3.78
C VAL A 133 0.78 0.58 -4.99
N ILE A 134 -0.20 1.46 -4.91
CA ILE A 134 -0.49 2.45 -5.95
C ILE A 134 0.37 3.69 -5.70
N PRO A 135 1.32 4.04 -6.60
CA PRO A 135 2.13 5.23 -6.42
C PRO A 135 1.28 6.51 -6.55
N PRO A 136 1.76 7.66 -6.03
CA PRO A 136 1.16 8.95 -6.30
C PRO A 136 1.17 9.20 -7.81
N THR A 137 0.10 9.80 -8.32
CA THR A 137 0.09 10.32 -9.68
C THR A 137 1.13 11.44 -9.78
N PRO A 138 2.01 11.44 -10.80
CA PRO A 138 2.90 12.56 -11.05
C PRO A 138 2.08 13.87 -11.15
N ALA A 139 2.55 14.95 -10.55
CA ALA A 139 1.96 16.26 -10.78
C ALA A 139 2.03 16.57 -12.29
N LYS A 140 0.92 17.02 -12.87
CA LYS A 140 0.88 17.50 -14.26
C LYS A 140 1.72 18.77 -14.42
#